data_AF-B6D158-F1
#
_entry.id   AF-B6D158-F1
#
_cell.length_a   1.000
_cell.length_b   1.000
_cell.length_c   1.000
_cell.angle_alpha   90.00
_cell.angle_beta   90.00
_cell.angle_gamma   90.00
#
_symmetry.space_group_name_H-M   'P 1'
#
loop_
_entity.id
_entity.type
_entity.pdbx_description
1 polymer ?
#
loop_
_entity_poly.entity_id
_entity_poly.type
_entity_poly.pdbx_seq_one_letter_code
_entity_poly.pdbx_strand_id
1 'polypeptide(L)'
;THYGRVCPIETPEGPNIGLINSLSVYAQTNEYGFLETPYRKVTDGVVTDEIHYLSAIEEGNYVIAQANSNLDDEGHFVEDLVTCRSKGESSLFSRDQVDYMDVSTQQVVSVGASLIPFLEHDDANRALMGANMQRQAVPTLRADKPLVGTGMERAVAVDSGVTAVAK
;
A
#
# COMPACT_ATOMS: atom_id res chain seq x y z
N THR A 1 3.65 -12.06 3.78
CA THR A 1 2.30 -11.92 4.37
C THR A 1 2.02 -10.51 4.89
N HIS A 2 2.99 -9.79 5.46
CA HIS A 2 2.78 -8.38 5.89
C HIS A 2 2.47 -7.41 4.74
N TYR A 3 2.95 -7.71 3.52
CA TYR A 3 2.71 -6.88 2.33
C TYR A 3 1.23 -6.56 2.13
N GLY A 4 0.91 -5.28 1.96
CA GLY A 4 -0.47 -4.80 1.79
C GLY A 4 -1.34 -4.82 3.06
N ARG A 5 -0.84 -5.36 4.17
CA ARG A 5 -1.60 -5.56 5.41
C ARG A 5 -1.04 -4.72 6.56
N VAL A 6 0.26 -4.79 6.76
CA VAL A 6 0.97 -4.12 7.86
C VAL A 6 2.12 -3.33 7.25
N CYS A 7 2.21 -2.06 7.62
CA CYS A 7 3.26 -1.20 7.10
C CYS A 7 4.63 -1.67 7.62
N PRO A 8 5.62 -1.88 6.73
CA PRO A 8 6.96 -2.30 7.14
C PRO A 8 7.82 -1.16 7.70
N ILE A 9 7.40 0.11 7.51
CA ILE A 9 8.16 1.30 7.86
C ILE A 9 7.72 1.85 9.22
N GLU A 10 6.43 1.87 9.50
CA GLU A 10 5.89 2.54 10.68
C GLU A 10 5.79 1.58 11.88
N THR A 11 6.84 1.63 12.71
CA THR A 11 6.94 1.00 14.03
C THR A 11 7.67 1.94 15.00
N PRO A 12 7.38 1.89 16.31
CA PRO A 12 8.18 2.60 17.31
C PRO A 12 9.65 2.17 17.29
N GLU A 13 10.53 3.12 17.60
CA GLU A 13 11.94 2.84 17.87
C GLU A 13 12.13 2.30 19.30
N GLY A 14 13.26 1.62 19.54
CA GLY A 14 13.64 1.13 20.86
C GLY A 14 13.06 -0.25 21.20
N PRO A 15 12.68 -0.52 22.46
CA PRO A 15 12.39 -1.87 22.94
C PRO A 15 11.13 -2.51 22.32
N ASN A 16 10.26 -1.69 21.70
CA ASN A 16 8.99 -2.14 21.12
C ASN A 16 9.03 -2.27 19.59
N ILE A 17 10.22 -2.21 18.98
CA ILE A 17 10.36 -2.31 17.53
C ILE A 17 9.76 -3.63 17.00
N GLY A 18 8.88 -3.54 16.02
CA GLY A 18 8.18 -4.68 15.40
C GLY A 18 7.06 -5.30 16.24
N LEU A 19 6.87 -4.87 17.49
CA LEU A 19 5.75 -5.31 18.34
C LEU A 19 4.49 -4.48 18.13
N ILE A 20 4.66 -3.20 17.75
CA ILE A 20 3.57 -2.29 17.44
C ILE A 20 3.75 -1.85 16.00
N ASN A 21 2.83 -2.23 15.14
CA ASN A 21 2.85 -1.88 13.73
C ASN A 21 1.55 -1.17 13.35
N SER A 22 1.64 -0.32 12.33
CA SER A 22 0.48 0.35 11.75
C SER A 22 -0.12 -0.44 10.59
N LEU A 23 -1.44 -0.32 10.42
CA LEU A 23 -2.17 -0.89 9.29
C LEU A 23 -1.75 -0.22 7.98
N SER A 24 -1.71 -0.99 6.88
CA SER A 24 -1.48 -0.41 5.54
C SER A 24 -2.72 0.31 5.01
N VAL A 25 -2.55 1.19 4.02
CA VAL A 25 -3.61 2.11 3.53
C VAL A 25 -4.92 1.41 3.15
N TYR A 26 -4.86 0.27 2.44
CA TYR A 26 -6.06 -0.43 1.96
C TYR A 26 -6.35 -1.75 2.68
N ALA A 27 -5.63 -2.04 3.76
CA ALA A 27 -5.83 -3.27 4.49
C ALA A 27 -7.17 -3.23 5.24
N GLN A 28 -7.85 -4.38 5.30
CA GLN A 28 -9.10 -4.55 6.05
C GLN A 28 -9.07 -5.83 6.86
N THR A 29 -9.96 -5.93 7.85
CA THR A 29 -10.19 -7.17 8.62
C THR A 29 -11.40 -7.89 8.07
N ASN A 30 -11.28 -9.20 7.84
CA ASN A 30 -12.41 -10.03 7.45
C ASN A 30 -13.27 -10.47 8.64
N GLU A 31 -14.34 -11.22 8.37
CA GLU A 31 -15.29 -11.69 9.40
C GLU A 31 -14.63 -12.57 10.47
N TYR A 32 -13.50 -13.21 10.16
CA TYR A 32 -12.74 -14.06 11.08
C TYR A 32 -11.62 -13.30 11.80
N GLY A 33 -11.43 -12.01 11.52
CA GLY A 33 -10.38 -11.17 12.10
C GLY A 33 -9.01 -11.29 11.43
N PHE A 34 -8.90 -11.92 10.26
CA PHE A 34 -7.67 -11.91 9.48
C PHE A 34 -7.55 -10.63 8.64
N LEU A 35 -6.31 -10.17 8.45
CA LEU A 35 -6.02 -9.05 7.57
C LEU A 35 -6.05 -9.48 6.11
N GLU A 36 -6.73 -8.68 5.30
CA GLU A 36 -6.87 -8.82 3.86
C GLU A 36 -6.42 -7.55 3.16
N THR A 37 -6.02 -7.68 1.90
CA THR A 37 -5.63 -6.56 1.03
C THR A 37 -6.29 -6.73 -0.32
N PRO A 38 -6.71 -5.64 -0.98
CA PRO A 38 -7.37 -5.73 -2.27
C PRO A 38 -6.37 -5.98 -3.41
N TYR A 39 -6.81 -6.74 -4.40
CA TYR A 39 -6.10 -7.01 -5.64
C TYR A 39 -7.06 -6.95 -6.83
N ARG A 40 -6.57 -6.45 -7.98
CA ARG A 40 -7.28 -6.51 -9.26
C ARG A 40 -7.13 -7.91 -9.84
N LYS A 41 -8.22 -8.51 -10.28
CA LYS A 41 -8.20 -9.84 -10.89
C LYS A 41 -7.72 -9.76 -12.33
N VAL A 42 -6.88 -10.71 -12.74
CA VAL A 42 -6.44 -10.88 -14.12
C VAL A 42 -7.17 -12.09 -14.71
N THR A 43 -7.80 -11.92 -15.87
CA THR A 43 -8.52 -12.98 -16.58
C THR A 43 -8.07 -13.01 -18.02
N ASP A 44 -7.60 -14.17 -18.48
CA ASP A 44 -7.14 -14.39 -19.86
C ASP A 44 -6.11 -13.33 -20.33
N GLY A 45 -5.21 -12.92 -19.43
CA GLY A 45 -4.15 -11.93 -19.70
C GLY A 45 -4.59 -10.46 -19.61
N VAL A 46 -5.87 -10.19 -19.32
CA VAL A 46 -6.42 -8.84 -19.14
C VAL A 46 -6.59 -8.52 -17.66
N VAL A 47 -6.04 -7.39 -17.21
CA VAL A 47 -6.27 -6.87 -15.85
C VAL A 47 -7.64 -6.22 -15.78
N THR A 48 -8.55 -6.82 -15.02
CA THR A 48 -9.93 -6.35 -14.85
C THR A 48 -10.03 -5.29 -13.76
N ASP A 49 -11.18 -4.61 -13.72
CA ASP A 49 -11.54 -3.70 -12.62
C ASP A 49 -12.26 -4.43 -11.46
N GLU A 50 -12.37 -5.76 -11.52
CA GLU A 50 -12.88 -6.57 -10.41
C GLU A 50 -11.83 -6.65 -9.29
N ILE A 51 -12.20 -6.17 -8.10
CA ILE A 51 -11.32 -6.16 -6.93
C ILE A 51 -11.72 -7.27 -5.97
N HIS A 52 -10.77 -8.15 -5.66
CA HIS A 52 -10.92 -9.18 -4.63
C HIS A 52 -10.01 -8.88 -3.45
N TYR A 53 -10.55 -8.99 -2.24
CA TYR A 53 -9.76 -8.96 -1.02
C TYR A 53 -9.23 -10.36 -0.73
N LEU A 54 -7.92 -10.50 -0.63
CA LEU A 54 -7.28 -11.78 -0.35
C LEU A 54 -6.62 -11.76 1.03
N SER A 55 -6.87 -12.82 1.79
CA SER A 55 -6.16 -13.10 3.04
C SER A 55 -4.74 -13.58 2.76
N ALA A 56 -3.87 -13.57 3.79
CA ALA A 56 -2.50 -14.03 3.65
C ALA A 56 -2.39 -15.53 3.27
N ILE A 57 -3.45 -16.30 3.55
CA ILE A 57 -3.54 -17.73 3.25
C ILE A 57 -3.85 -17.95 1.77
N GLU A 58 -4.80 -17.17 1.23
CA GLU A 58 -5.20 -17.26 -0.17
C GLU A 58 -4.13 -16.67 -1.09
N GLU A 59 -3.53 -15.54 -0.71
CA GLU A 59 -2.49 -14.85 -1.47
C GLU A 59 -1.34 -15.79 -1.88
N GLY A 60 -0.96 -16.73 -1.01
CA GLY A 60 0.15 -17.64 -1.27
C GLY A 60 -0.08 -18.63 -2.42
N ASN A 61 -1.32 -18.81 -2.87
CA ASN A 61 -1.64 -19.72 -3.97
C ASN A 61 -1.63 -19.06 -5.34
N TYR A 62 -1.59 -17.72 -5.40
CA TYR A 62 -1.70 -16.95 -6.63
C TYR A 62 -0.37 -16.29 -7.01
N VAL A 63 -0.25 -15.94 -8.29
CA VAL A 63 0.85 -15.10 -8.81
C VAL A 63 0.35 -13.67 -8.94
N ILE A 64 1.02 -12.75 -8.24
CA ILE A 64 0.56 -11.36 -8.11
C ILE A 64 1.57 -10.40 -8.74
N ALA A 65 1.15 -9.67 -9.77
CA ALA A 65 1.94 -8.63 -10.42
C ALA A 65 1.98 -7.33 -9.59
N GLN A 66 3.06 -6.57 -9.77
CA GLN A 66 3.25 -5.27 -9.11
C GLN A 66 2.39 -4.18 -9.75
N ALA A 67 2.02 -3.15 -8.97
CA ALA A 67 1.18 -2.05 -9.45
C ALA A 67 1.84 -1.16 -10.51
N ASN A 68 3.17 -1.22 -10.64
CA ASN A 68 3.96 -0.44 -11.59
C ASN A 68 4.23 -1.19 -12.90
N SER A 69 3.69 -2.40 -13.10
CA SER A 69 3.78 -3.11 -14.38
C SER A 69 3.02 -2.33 -15.46
N ASN A 70 3.62 -2.21 -16.65
CA ASN A 70 3.02 -1.43 -17.74
C ASN A 70 1.87 -2.22 -18.38
N LEU A 71 0.73 -1.55 -18.54
CA LEU A 71 -0.44 -2.09 -19.23
C LEU A 71 -0.68 -1.32 -20.52
N ASP A 72 -1.26 -2.00 -21.51
CA ASP A 72 -1.80 -1.36 -22.71
C ASP A 72 -3.22 -0.79 -22.48
N ASP A 73 -3.77 -0.12 -23.50
CA ASP A 73 -5.10 0.49 -23.43
C ASP A 73 -6.25 -0.52 -23.26
N GLU A 74 -6.02 -1.80 -23.57
CA GLU A 74 -6.97 -2.90 -23.41
C GLU A 74 -6.79 -3.65 -22.07
N GLY A 75 -5.79 -3.28 -21.27
CA GLY A 75 -5.51 -3.85 -19.96
C GLY A 75 -4.59 -5.07 -19.95
N HIS A 76 -3.90 -5.38 -21.05
CA HIS A 76 -2.89 -6.45 -21.08
C HIS A 76 -1.52 -5.94 -20.65
N PHE A 77 -0.69 -6.86 -20.14
CA PHE A 77 0.72 -6.56 -19.87
C PHE A 77 1.49 -6.34 -21.17
N VAL A 78 2.22 -5.21 -21.23
CA VAL A 78 3.06 -4.84 -22.38
C VAL A 78 4.25 -5.77 -22.49
N GLU A 79 4.85 -6.14 -21.36
CA GLU A 79 5.98 -7.07 -21.30
C GLU A 79 5.54 -8.54 -21.33
N ASP A 80 6.29 -9.40 -22.03
CA ASP A 80 6.03 -10.85 -22.03
C ASP A 80 6.33 -11.50 -20.67
N LEU A 81 7.32 -10.96 -19.96
CA LEU A 81 7.73 -11.40 -18.62
C LEU A 81 7.50 -10.26 -17.62
N VAL A 82 6.64 -10.52 -16.64
CA VAL A 82 6.20 -9.54 -15.63
C VAL A 82 6.80 -9.91 -14.27
N THR A 83 7.31 -8.92 -13.56
CA THR A 83 7.79 -9.10 -12.17
C THR A 83 6.60 -9.34 -11.26
N CYS A 84 6.50 -10.57 -10.75
CA CYS A 84 5.42 -10.96 -9.85
C CYS A 84 5.97 -11.58 -8.57
N ARG A 85 5.11 -11.63 -7.55
CA ARG A 85 5.37 -12.37 -6.33
C ARG A 85 4.52 -13.63 -6.29
N SER A 86 5.14 -14.72 -5.87
CA SER A 86 4.45 -15.98 -5.57
C SER A 86 5.14 -16.68 -4.41
N LYS A 87 4.36 -17.17 -3.44
CA LYS A 87 4.85 -17.90 -2.25
C LYS A 87 5.99 -17.20 -1.48
N GLY A 88 6.03 -15.87 -1.51
CA GLY A 88 7.03 -15.07 -0.80
C GLY A 88 8.32 -14.79 -1.57
N GLU A 89 8.49 -15.35 -2.76
CA GLU A 89 9.59 -15.03 -3.67
C GLU A 89 9.12 -14.11 -4.80
N SER A 90 10.02 -13.24 -5.26
CA SER A 90 9.78 -12.37 -6.41
C SER A 90 10.58 -12.90 -7.60
N SER A 91 9.90 -13.19 -8.69
CA SER A 91 10.50 -13.69 -9.92
C SER A 91 9.75 -13.17 -11.15
N LEU A 92 10.30 -13.42 -12.33
CA LEU A 92 9.65 -13.13 -13.59
C LEU A 92 8.71 -14.29 -13.96
N PHE A 93 7.47 -13.95 -14.29
CA PHE A 93 6.46 -14.91 -14.78
C PHE A 93 5.96 -14.47 -16.14
N SER A 94 5.49 -15.42 -16.95
CA SER A 94 4.77 -15.07 -18.17
C SER A 94 3.49 -14.32 -17.81
N ARG A 95 3.07 -13.34 -18.63
CA ARG A 95 1.80 -12.63 -18.44
C ARG A 95 0.58 -13.56 -18.29
N ASP A 96 0.61 -14.73 -18.94
CA ASP A 96 -0.48 -15.73 -18.87
C ASP A 96 -0.55 -16.47 -17.53
N GLN A 97 0.50 -16.37 -16.72
CA GLN A 97 0.59 -17.01 -15.40
C GLN A 97 0.16 -16.06 -14.27
N VAL A 98 -0.14 -14.80 -14.57
CA VAL A 98 -0.52 -13.79 -13.58
C VAL A 98 -2.01 -13.92 -13.27
N ASP A 99 -2.33 -14.13 -11.99
CA ASP A 99 -3.72 -14.27 -11.53
C ASP A 99 -4.29 -12.94 -11.02
N TYR A 100 -3.45 -12.10 -10.40
CA TYR A 100 -3.84 -10.86 -9.75
C TYR A 100 -2.79 -9.77 -9.94
N MET A 101 -3.19 -8.51 -9.73
CA MET A 101 -2.33 -7.34 -9.73
C MET A 101 -2.62 -6.43 -8.54
N ASP A 102 -1.59 -5.80 -7.99
CA ASP A 102 -1.72 -4.76 -6.97
C ASP A 102 -2.61 -3.60 -7.43
N VAL A 103 -3.44 -3.06 -6.54
CA VAL A 103 -4.36 -1.95 -6.88
C VAL A 103 -3.61 -0.63 -6.98
N SER A 104 -2.65 -0.41 -6.09
CA SER A 104 -1.88 0.84 -6.01
C SER A 104 -0.52 0.58 -5.38
N THR A 105 0.48 1.37 -5.78
CA THR A 105 1.81 1.36 -5.15
C THR A 105 1.76 1.80 -3.68
N GLN A 106 0.78 2.62 -3.30
CA GLN A 106 0.60 3.09 -1.92
C GLN A 106 0.04 2.03 -0.98
N GLN A 107 -0.43 0.88 -1.50
CA GLN A 107 -1.05 -0.16 -0.67
C GLN A 107 -0.10 -0.81 0.34
N VAL A 108 1.21 -0.69 0.14
CA VAL A 108 2.25 -1.34 0.97
C VAL A 108 2.54 -0.55 2.25
N VAL A 109 2.31 0.77 2.21
CA VAL A 109 2.69 1.68 3.28
C VAL A 109 1.49 2.04 4.14
N SER A 110 1.75 2.61 5.33
CA SER A 110 0.71 3.19 6.17
C SER A 110 0.37 4.60 5.71
N VAL A 111 -0.70 5.14 6.30
CA VAL A 111 -1.08 6.55 6.11
C VAL A 111 0.06 7.51 6.48
N GLY A 112 0.77 7.28 7.60
CA GLY A 112 1.88 8.15 8.02
C GLY A 112 3.04 8.15 7.03
N ALA A 113 3.50 6.96 6.61
CA ALA A 113 4.55 6.85 5.62
C ALA A 113 4.12 7.37 4.23
N SER A 114 2.85 7.24 3.87
CA SER A 114 2.31 7.72 2.58
C SER A 114 2.31 9.25 2.43
N LEU A 115 2.47 10.01 3.52
CA LEU A 115 2.57 11.47 3.50
C LEU A 115 3.98 11.98 3.17
N ILE A 116 4.99 11.10 3.15
CA ILE A 116 6.37 11.46 2.84
C ILE A 116 6.55 11.52 1.31
N PRO A 117 6.80 12.69 0.71
CA PRO A 117 7.10 12.77 -0.72
C PRO A 117 8.48 12.16 -1.00
N PHE A 118 8.65 11.55 -2.18
CA PHE A 118 9.90 10.92 -2.62
C PHE A 118 10.40 9.81 -1.69
N LEU A 119 9.48 9.07 -1.04
CA LEU A 119 9.79 7.98 -0.12
C LEU A 119 10.74 6.93 -0.72
N GLU A 120 10.64 6.69 -2.02
CA GLU A 120 11.49 5.76 -2.77
C GLU A 120 12.97 6.17 -2.85
N HIS A 121 13.29 7.41 -2.51
CA HIS A 121 14.66 7.96 -2.48
C HIS A 121 15.26 7.98 -1.07
N ASP A 122 14.48 7.65 -0.04
CA ASP A 122 14.91 7.61 1.35
C ASP A 122 15.22 6.18 1.80
N ASP A 123 16.17 6.01 2.71
CA ASP A 123 16.37 4.72 3.36
C ASP A 123 15.24 4.43 4.37
N ALA A 124 14.95 3.14 4.56
CA ALA A 124 13.82 2.70 5.37
C ALA A 124 13.88 3.18 6.83
N ASN A 125 15.08 3.32 7.42
CA ASN A 125 15.20 3.78 8.80
C ASN A 125 14.91 5.28 8.93
N ARG A 126 15.32 6.09 7.94
CA ARG A 126 14.94 7.51 7.89
C ARG A 126 13.47 7.72 7.62
N ALA A 127 12.88 6.92 6.73
CA ALA A 127 11.44 6.93 6.52
C ALA A 127 10.66 6.59 7.80
N LEU A 128 11.13 5.59 8.56
CA LEU A 128 10.57 5.21 9.86
C LEU A 128 10.62 6.38 10.85
N MET A 129 11.78 7.00 11.01
CA MET A 129 11.95 8.16 11.88
C MET A 129 11.04 9.31 11.43
N GLY A 130 10.96 9.58 10.12
CA GLY A 130 10.12 10.62 9.53
C GLY A 130 8.64 10.42 9.83
N ALA A 131 8.11 9.22 9.60
CA ALA A 131 6.73 8.89 9.91
C ALA A 131 6.41 9.04 11.41
N ASN A 132 7.35 8.62 12.28
CA ASN A 132 7.20 8.76 13.73
C ASN A 132 7.24 10.22 14.20
N MET A 133 8.11 11.05 13.61
CA MET A 133 8.22 12.47 13.93
C MET A 133 6.98 13.26 13.50
N GLN A 134 6.35 12.90 12.36
CA GLN A 134 5.09 13.54 11.92
C GLN A 134 3.99 13.45 12.97
N ARG A 135 3.90 12.33 13.71
CA ARG A 135 2.90 12.14 14.78
C ARG A 135 3.13 13.02 16.01
N GLN A 136 4.30 13.65 16.13
CA GLN A 136 4.69 14.50 17.25
C GLN A 136 4.62 16.00 16.91
N ALA A 137 4.29 16.34 15.66
CA ALA A 137 4.19 17.73 15.23
C ALA A 137 3.05 18.44 15.97
N VAL A 138 3.36 19.60 16.55
CA VAL A 138 2.36 20.45 17.23
C VAL A 138 1.77 21.45 16.22
N PRO A 139 0.44 21.59 16.15
CA PRO A 139 -0.20 22.56 15.26
C PRO A 139 0.27 24.00 15.54
N THR A 140 0.54 24.76 14.48
CA THR A 140 0.92 26.17 14.55
C THR A 140 -0.31 27.07 14.71
N LEU A 141 -0.11 28.35 15.10
CA LEU A 141 -1.19 29.34 15.22
C LEU A 141 -1.93 29.58 13.90
N ARG A 142 -1.20 29.53 12.78
CA ARG A 142 -1.74 29.61 11.42
C ARG A 142 -1.24 28.41 10.65
N ALA A 143 -2.16 27.53 10.27
CA ALA A 143 -1.85 26.39 9.43
C ALA A 143 -1.40 26.88 8.05
N ASP A 144 -0.37 26.23 7.52
CA ASP A 144 0.07 26.40 6.14
C ASP A 144 0.13 25.03 5.49
N LYS A 145 -0.17 24.98 4.19
CA LYS A 145 -0.25 23.72 3.45
C LYS A 145 1.15 23.32 2.94
N PRO A 146 1.46 22.01 2.85
CA PRO A 146 2.67 21.59 2.18
C PRO A 146 2.61 22.02 0.71
N LEU A 147 3.68 22.67 0.23
CA LEU A 147 3.80 23.04 -1.19
C LEU A 147 4.11 21.82 -2.07
N VAL A 148 4.78 20.83 -1.50
CA VAL A 148 5.04 19.51 -2.11
C VAL A 148 4.37 18.48 -1.21
N GLY A 149 3.34 17.81 -1.73
CA GLY A 149 2.57 16.80 -1.02
C GLY A 149 2.33 15.56 -1.88
N THR A 150 1.63 14.59 -1.30
CA THR A 150 1.41 13.26 -1.90
C THR A 150 -0.03 13.05 -2.39
N GLY A 151 -0.96 13.92 -1.95
CA GLY A 151 -2.40 13.78 -2.19
C GLY A 151 -3.13 13.11 -1.03
N MET A 152 -2.41 12.42 -0.14
CA MET A 152 -2.97 11.77 1.04
C MET A 152 -3.42 12.77 2.12
N GLU A 153 -2.91 14.01 2.10
CA GLU A 153 -3.20 15.03 3.11
C GLU A 153 -4.69 15.33 3.23
N ARG A 154 -5.40 15.33 2.09
CA ARG A 154 -6.86 15.54 2.06
C ARG A 154 -7.60 14.40 2.73
N ALA A 155 -7.27 13.16 2.37
CA ALA A 155 -7.91 11.98 2.94
C ALA A 155 -7.75 11.97 4.47
N VAL A 156 -6.52 12.22 4.95
CA VAL A 156 -6.22 12.30 6.40
C VAL A 156 -7.03 13.40 7.09
N ALA A 157 -7.12 14.60 6.51
CA ALA A 157 -7.85 15.71 7.13
C ALA A 157 -9.38 15.48 7.18
N VAL A 158 -9.94 14.80 6.17
CA VAL A 158 -11.37 14.48 6.11
C VAL A 158 -11.70 13.33 7.05
N ASP A 159 -10.95 12.23 6.96
CA ASP A 159 -11.26 10.98 7.68
C ASP A 159 -10.90 11.03 9.17
N SER A 160 -10.02 11.96 9.58
CA SER A 160 -9.71 12.19 11.00
C SER A 160 -10.88 12.80 11.80
N GLY A 161 -11.89 13.36 11.14
CA GLY A 161 -13.04 13.99 11.80
C GLY A 161 -12.75 15.34 12.45
N VAL A 162 -11.56 15.93 12.24
CA VAL A 162 -11.22 17.27 12.74
C VAL A 162 -11.89 18.39 11.92
N THR A 163 -12.24 18.11 10.67
CA THR A 163 -12.89 19.05 9.76
C THR A 163 -14.42 18.90 9.77
N ALA A 164 -15.15 20.00 9.60
CA ALA A 164 -16.59 19.96 9.44
C ALA A 164 -16.95 19.64 7.98
N VAL A 165 -17.72 18.57 7.76
CA VAL A 165 -18.15 18.11 6.43
C VAL A 165 -19.65 18.41 6.24
N ALA A 166 -20.00 18.97 5.07
CA ALA A 166 -21.39 19.23 4.71
C ALA A 166 -22.17 17.91 4.49
N LYS A 167 -23.46 17.93 4.81
CA LYS A 167 -24.37 16.78 4.69
C LYS A 167 -25.39 17.00 3.59
#